data_AF-A0A356PE44-F1
#
_entry.id   AF-A0A356PE44-F1
#
_cell.length_a   1.000
_cell.length_b   1.000
_cell.length_c   1.000
_cell.angle_alpha   90.00
_cell.angle_beta   90.00
_cell.angle_gamma   90.00
#
_symmetry.space_group_name_H-M   'P 1'
#
loop_
_entity.id
_entity.type
_entity.pdbx_description
1 polymer ?
#
loop_
_entity_poly.entity_id
_entity_poly.type
_entity_poly.pdbx_seq_one_letter_code
_entity_poly.pdbx_strand_id
1 'polypeptide(L)'
;MKEGDVLLFIGGNNLVDNVERLETHSKFTHAALAVNESEFIEAWWNGVRRNNLDSYKNRNKNIIVFTPITPLSESQQAQIIEYALGKIGEPSTILNY
;
A
#
# COMPACT_ATOMS: atom_id res chain seq x y z
N MET A 1 3.46 12.47 -4.35
CA MET A 1 3.95 11.21 -3.79
C MET A 1 5.42 11.11 -4.15
N LYS A 2 6.27 10.70 -3.23
CA LYS A 2 7.70 10.45 -3.45
C LYS A 2 8.06 9.05 -2.97
N GLU A 3 9.22 8.57 -3.39
CA GLU A 3 9.76 7.28 -2.96
C GLU A 3 9.81 7.18 -1.43
N GLY A 4 9.32 6.06 -0.90
CA GLY A 4 9.24 5.83 0.55
C GLY A 4 8.02 6.44 1.26
N ASP A 5 7.16 7.21 0.57
CA ASP A 5 5.85 7.59 1.12
C ASP A 5 4.98 6.34 1.33
N VAL A 6 4.09 6.40 2.33
CA VAL A 6 3.06 5.38 2.54
C VAL A 6 1.73 5.89 1.99
N LEU A 7 1.08 5.10 1.14
CA LEU A 7 -0.28 5.36 0.68
C LEU A 7 -1.24 4.65 1.62
N LEU A 8 -2.22 5.37 2.15
CA LEU A 8 -3.31 4.83 2.96
C LEU A 8 -4.61 4.94 2.19
N PHE A 9 -5.29 3.80 2.02
CA PHE A 9 -6.53 3.72 1.25
C PHE A 9 -7.72 3.68 2.21
N ILE A 10 -8.72 4.50 1.93
CA ILE A 10 -10.01 4.43 2.61
C ILE A 10 -10.84 3.36 1.92
N GLY A 11 -11.19 2.32 2.67
CA GLY A 11 -11.91 1.16 2.15
C GLY A 11 -13.28 1.49 1.57
N GLY A 12 -13.71 0.65 0.63
CA GLY A 12 -15.09 0.66 0.14
C GLY A 12 -16.03 -0.10 1.06
N ASN A 13 -17.14 -0.58 0.53
CA ASN A 13 -18.19 -1.29 1.28
C ASN A 13 -18.16 -2.81 1.07
N ASN A 14 -17.00 -3.40 0.78
CA ASN A 14 -16.88 -4.86 0.71
C ASN A 14 -16.65 -5.47 2.11
N LEU A 15 -16.81 -6.80 2.22
CA LEU A 15 -16.71 -7.53 3.49
C LEU A 15 -15.35 -7.34 4.17
N VAL A 16 -14.25 -7.43 3.41
CA VAL A 16 -12.89 -7.29 3.95
C VAL A 16 -12.68 -5.90 4.53
N ASP A 17 -13.02 -4.85 3.77
CA ASP A 17 -12.94 -3.47 4.21
C ASP A 17 -13.81 -3.22 5.47
N ASN A 18 -15.01 -3.83 5.54
CA ASN A 18 -15.88 -3.70 6.72
C ASN A 18 -15.27 -4.34 7.97
N VAL A 19 -14.71 -5.55 7.84
CA VAL A 19 -14.06 -6.26 8.95
C VAL A 19 -12.82 -5.48 9.41
N GLU A 20 -11.96 -5.05 8.50
CA GLU A 20 -10.76 -4.27 8.83
C GLU A 20 -11.13 -2.99 9.59
N ARG A 21 -12.15 -2.25 9.17
CA ARG A 21 -12.61 -1.06 9.91
C ARG A 21 -13.18 -1.38 11.28
N LEU A 22 -13.94 -2.48 11.40
CA LEU A 22 -14.57 -2.88 12.66
C LEU A 22 -13.51 -3.26 13.70
N GLU A 23 -12.54 -4.08 13.30
CA GLU A 23 -11.51 -4.62 14.19
C GLU A 23 -10.43 -3.58 14.52
N THR A 24 -10.01 -2.76 13.55
CA THR A 24 -8.92 -1.79 13.76
C THR A 24 -9.39 -0.42 14.23
N HIS A 25 -10.71 -0.17 14.23
CA HIS A 25 -11.31 1.14 14.46
C HIS A 25 -10.72 2.27 13.59
N SER A 26 -10.17 1.91 12.43
CA SER A 26 -9.56 2.84 11.47
C SER A 26 -10.46 2.99 10.25
N LYS A 27 -10.43 4.15 9.58
CA LYS A 27 -11.04 4.30 8.24
C LYS A 27 -10.16 3.76 7.11
N PHE A 28 -8.89 3.50 7.40
CA PHE A 28 -7.92 2.97 6.45
C PHE A 28 -7.94 1.46 6.50
N THR A 29 -8.15 0.83 5.34
CA THR A 29 -8.29 -0.63 5.21
C THR A 29 -7.14 -1.25 4.45
N HIS A 30 -6.37 -0.43 3.72
CA HIS A 30 -5.23 -0.90 2.97
C HIS A 30 -4.09 0.10 2.98
N ALA A 31 -2.86 -0.40 2.83
CA ALA A 31 -1.65 0.40 2.78
C ALA A 31 -0.73 -0.09 1.67
N ALA A 32 0.01 0.84 1.06
CA ALA A 32 1.01 0.55 0.05
C ALA A 32 2.24 1.45 0.20
N LEU A 33 3.34 1.06 -0.42
CA LEU A 33 4.61 1.80 -0.41
C LEU A 33 4.84 2.47 -1.77
N ALA A 34 5.05 3.77 -1.78
CA ALA A 34 5.39 4.53 -2.97
C ALA A 34 6.80 4.18 -3.46
N VAL A 35 6.93 3.87 -4.74
CA VAL A 35 8.22 3.64 -5.40
C VAL A 35 8.67 4.87 -6.18
N ASN A 36 7.73 5.67 -6.68
CA ASN A 36 8.00 6.96 -7.31
C ASN A 36 6.71 7.82 -7.28
N GLU A 37 6.60 8.82 -8.14
CA GLU A 37 5.44 9.73 -8.17
C GLU A 37 4.13 9.07 -8.65
N SER A 38 4.22 7.97 -9.39
CA SER A 38 3.07 7.33 -10.05
C SER A 38 2.86 5.86 -9.70
N GLU A 39 3.85 5.22 -9.08
CA GLU A 39 3.86 3.78 -8.84
C GLU A 39 4.06 3.44 -7.37
N PHE A 40 3.46 2.34 -6.95
CA PHE A 40 3.56 1.82 -5.59
C PHE A 40 3.57 0.29 -5.58
N ILE A 41 3.98 -0.29 -4.46
CA ILE A 41 3.95 -1.73 -4.18
C ILE A 41 2.92 -1.99 -3.09
N GLU A 42 2.04 -2.96 -3.33
CA GLU A 42 0.97 -3.37 -2.42
C GLU A 42 0.96 -4.89 -2.23
N ALA A 43 0.56 -5.33 -1.05
CA ALA A 43 0.21 -6.73 -0.80
C ALA A 43 -1.31 -6.89 -0.94
N TRP A 44 -1.77 -7.50 -2.03
CA TRP A 44 -3.20 -7.72 -2.29
C TRP A 44 -3.58 -9.18 -2.02
N TRP A 45 -4.86 -9.54 -2.15
CA TRP A 45 -5.32 -10.93 -1.92
C TRP A 45 -4.61 -11.94 -2.84
N ASN A 46 -4.15 -11.51 -4.02
CA ASN A 46 -3.45 -12.35 -4.99
C ASN A 46 -1.92 -12.21 -4.96
N GLY A 47 -1.36 -11.65 -3.88
CA GLY A 47 0.08 -11.52 -3.68
C GLY A 47 0.59 -10.09 -3.74
N VAL A 48 1.90 -9.96 -3.55
CA VAL A 48 2.62 -8.68 -3.62
C VAL A 48 2.83 -8.28 -5.08
N ARG A 49 2.45 -7.05 -5.42
CA ARG A 49 2.53 -6.54 -6.79
C ARG A 49 2.90 -5.07 -6.85
N ARG A 50 3.47 -4.67 -7.99
CA ARG A 50 3.65 -3.27 -8.38
C ARG A 50 2.40 -2.79 -9.11
N ASN A 51 1.97 -1.57 -8.84
CA ASN A 51 0.80 -0.98 -9.45
C ASN A 51 0.99 0.53 -9.71
N ASN A 52 0.13 1.08 -10.56
CA ASN A 52 0.11 2.49 -10.91
C ASN A 52 -1.09 3.20 -10.26
N LEU A 53 -0.89 4.42 -9.78
CA LEU A 53 -1.91 5.25 -9.13
C LEU A 53 -3.13 5.50 -10.02
N ASP A 54 -2.94 5.65 -11.33
CA ASP A 54 -4.02 5.90 -12.28
C ASP A 54 -4.98 4.71 -12.37
N SER A 55 -4.51 3.48 -12.12
CA SER A 55 -5.38 2.29 -12.08
C SER A 55 -6.39 2.34 -10.92
N TYR A 56 -6.08 3.11 -9.86
CA TYR A 56 -6.91 3.26 -8.68
C TYR A 56 -7.83 4.49 -8.73
N LYS A 57 -7.48 5.53 -9.51
CA LYS A 57 -8.35 6.69 -9.72
C LYS A 57 -9.73 6.31 -10.25
N ASN A 58 -9.80 5.27 -11.09
CA ASN A 58 -11.06 4.76 -11.65
C ASN A 58 -11.89 3.90 -10.68
N ARG A 59 -11.36 3.56 -9.49
CA ARG A 59 -12.02 2.66 -8.52
C ARG A 59 -12.73 3.41 -7.39
N ASN A 60 -12.88 4.74 -7.48
CA ASN A 60 -13.48 5.60 -6.45
C ASN A 60 -12.88 5.38 -5.04
N LYS A 61 -11.61 4.98 -4.97
CA LYS A 61 -10.90 4.84 -3.70
C LYS A 61 -10.23 6.16 -3.34
N ASN A 62 -10.55 6.68 -2.15
CA ASN A 62 -9.83 7.83 -1.61
C ASN A 62 -8.49 7.38 -1.06
N ILE A 63 -7.41 8.02 -1.51
CA ILE A 63 -6.03 7.71 -1.11
C ILE A 63 -5.47 8.92 -0.37
N ILE A 64 -4.91 8.68 0.81
CA ILE A 64 -4.15 9.67 1.56
C ILE A 64 -2.68 9.30 1.47
N VAL A 65 -1.85 10.24 1.03
CA VAL A 65 -0.39 10.08 1.03
C VAL A 65 0.14 10.52 2.38
N PHE A 66 0.81 9.59 3.08
CA PHE A 66 1.50 9.85 4.32
C PHE A 66 3.01 9.90 4.05
N THR A 67 3.59 11.07 4.25
CA THR A 67 5.04 11.27 4.22
C THR A 67 5.59 11.19 5.65
N PRO A 68 6.59 10.34 5.92
CA PRO A 68 7.23 10.26 7.24
C PRO A 68 7.72 11.64 7.73
N ILE A 69 7.39 12.00 8.98
CA ILE A 69 7.74 13.29 9.60
C ILE A 69 9.27 13.44 9.70
N THR A 70 9.95 12.35 10.05
CA THR A 70 11.40 12.26 9.95
C THR A 70 11.73 11.68 8.58
N PRO A 71 12.36 12.44 7.68
CA PRO A 71 12.76 11.92 6.39
C PRO A 71 13.75 10.77 6.58
N LEU A 72 13.47 9.64 5.95
CA LEU A 72 14.44 8.57 5.80
C LEU A 72 15.64 9.09 5.00
N SER A 73 16.84 8.61 5.30
CA SER A 73 17.98 8.86 4.43
C SER A 73 17.76 8.20 3.07
N GLU A 74 18.44 8.69 2.03
CA GLU A 74 18.39 8.09 0.69
C GLU A 74 18.75 6.60 0.72
N SER A 75 19.74 6.22 1.56
CA SER A 75 20.12 4.82 1.74
C SER A 75 19.03 3.97 2.40
N GLN A 76 18.30 4.50 3.37
CA GLN A 76 17.19 3.78 4.01
C GLN A 76 16.01 3.63 3.06
N GLN A 77 15.70 4.68 2.29
CA GLN A 77 14.67 4.61 1.26
C GLN A 77 15.01 3.54 0.22
N ALA A 78 16.24 3.57 -0.32
CA ALA A 78 16.70 2.59 -1.29
C ALA A 78 16.61 1.16 -0.74
N GLN A 79 17.02 0.91 0.51
CA GLN A 79 16.95 -0.42 1.12
C GLN A 79 15.52 -0.93 1.29
N ILE A 80 14.60 -0.06 1.73
CA ILE A 80 13.18 -0.43 1.90
C ILE A 80 12.55 -0.74 0.53
N ILE A 81 12.88 0.04 -0.49
CA ILE A 81 12.36 -0.11 -1.84
C ILE A 81 12.92 -1.36 -2.52
N GLU A 82 14.24 -1.58 -2.42
CA GLU A 82 14.89 -2.80 -2.90
C GLU A 82 14.26 -4.05 -2.27
N TYR A 83 14.06 -4.03 -0.94
CA TYR A 83 13.37 -5.10 -0.24
C TYR A 83 11.96 -5.31 -0.81
N ALA A 84 11.15 -4.26 -0.91
CA ALA A 84 9.77 -4.36 -1.39
C ALA A 84 9.68 -4.88 -2.84
N LEU A 85 10.61 -4.47 -3.71
CA LEU A 85 10.72 -4.97 -5.08
C LEU A 85 11.04 -6.47 -5.09
N GLY A 86 11.93 -6.93 -4.22
CA GLY A 86 12.27 -8.34 -4.05
C GLY A 86 11.12 -9.21 -3.54
N LYS A 87 10.04 -8.61 -3.02
CA LYS A 87 8.83 -9.31 -2.55
C LYS A 87 7.77 -9.52 -3.62
N ILE A 88 7.89 -8.88 -4.78
CA ILE A 88 6.88 -9.01 -5.86
C ILE A 88 6.72 -10.48 -6.27
N GLY A 89 5.47 -10.93 -6.36
CA GLY A 89 5.12 -12.31 -6.68
C GLY A 89 5.01 -13.23 -5.47
N GLU A 90 5.43 -12.81 -4.27
CA GLU A 90 5.16 -13.57 -3.05
C GLU A 90 3.65 -13.64 -2.80
N PRO A 91 3.12 -14.81 -2.40
CA PRO A 91 1.68 -14.98 -2.18
C PRO A 91 1.19 -14.17 -0.98
N SER A 92 -0.09 -13.83 -1.01
CA SER A 92 -0.74 -13.20 0.14
C SER A 92 -0.87 -14.19 1.29
N THR A 93 -0.62 -13.73 2.52
CA THR A 93 -0.88 -14.52 3.73
C THR A 93 -2.37 -14.76 3.98
N ILE A 94 -3.26 -14.03 3.31
CA ILE A 94 -4.73 -14.25 3.36
C ILE A 94 -5.11 -15.68 2.94
N LEU A 95 -4.28 -16.38 2.16
CA LEU A 95 -4.55 -17.75 1.70
C LEU A 95 -4.05 -18.86 2.66
N ASN A 96 -3.46 -18.50 3.81
CA ASN A 96 -2.82 -19.44 4.74
C ASN A 96 -3.62 -19.70 6.04
N TYR A 97 -4.92 -19.36 6.08
CA TYR A 97 -5.82 -19.62 7.21
C TYR A 97 -7.04 -20.43 6.78
#